data_AF-H1HMW6-F1
#
_entry.id   AF-H1HMW6-F1
#
_cell.length_a   1.000
_cell.length_b   1.000
_cell.length_c   1.000
_cell.angle_alpha   90.00
_cell.angle_beta   90.00
_cell.angle_gamma   90.00
#
_symmetry.space_group_name_H-M   'P 1'
#
loop_
_entity.id
_entity.type
_entity.pdbx_description
1 polymer ?
#
loop_
_entity_poly.entity_id
_entity_poly.type
_entity_poly.pdbx_seq_one_letter_code
_entity_poly.pdbx_strand_id
1 'polypeptide(L)' 'MRSTFSVIFYLKKDKVKKDGTAPIMGRITVDGT' A
#
# COMPACT_ATOMS: atom_id res chain seq x y z
N MET A 1 5.78 -3.21 23.17
CA MET A 1 5.31 -4.29 22.28
C MET A 1 5.58 -3.82 20.85
N ARG A 2 6.52 -4.44 20.15
CA ARG A 2 6.85 -4.10 18.75
C ARG A 2 5.67 -4.57 17.88
N SER A 3 5.22 -3.77 16.93
CA SER A 3 4.10 -4.16 16.07
C SER A 3 4.48 -5.44 15.33
N THR A 4 3.60 -6.45 15.31
CA THR A 4 3.84 -7.71 14.56
C THR A 4 3.72 -7.50 13.06
N PHE A 5 3.08 -6.41 12.63
CA PHE A 5 3.02 -5.97 11.25
C PHE A 5 2.73 -4.47 11.14
N SER A 6 3.04 -3.89 9.98
CA SER A 6 2.62 -2.55 9.56
C SER A 6 1.85 -2.62 8.25
N VAL A 7 0.89 -1.72 8.07
CA VAL A 7 0.11 -1.62 6.84
C VAL A 7 0.20 -0.18 6.33
N ILE A 8 0.49 -0.03 5.05
CA ILE A 8 0.42 1.26 4.37
C ILE A 8 -0.46 1.16 3.13
N PHE A 9 -1.21 2.23 2.88
CA PHE A 9 -2.00 2.41 1.66
C PHE A 9 -1.39 3.55 0.85
N TYR A 10 -1.23 3.35 -0.45
CA TYR A 10 -0.76 4.40 -1.35
C TYR A 10 -1.38 4.27 -2.73
N LEU A 11 -1.53 5.38 -3.43
CA LEU A 11 -1.96 5.38 -4.82
C LEU A 11 -0.81 4.99 -5.73
N LYS A 12 -1.07 4.08 -6.67
CA LYS A 12 -0.11 3.72 -7.73
C LYS A 12 -0.12 4.79 -8.81
N LYS A 13 0.59 5.90 -8.56
CA LYS A 13 0.60 7.11 -9.42
C LYS A 13 1.19 6.87 -10.82
N ASP A 14 1.98 5.82 -11.00
CA ASP A 14 2.48 5.36 -12.31
C ASP A 14 1.40 4.67 -13.16
N LYS A 15 0.25 4.31 -12.58
CA LYS A 15 -0.86 3.63 -13.25
C LYS A 15 -2.16 4.42 -13.17
N VAL A 16 -2.08 5.73 -13.38
CA VAL A 16 -3.27 6.56 -13.58
C VAL A 16 -3.88 6.19 -14.94
N LYS A 17 -5.14 5.76 -14.92
CA LYS A 17 -5.92 5.46 -16.12
C LYS A 17 -6.31 6.77 -16.82
N LYS A 18 -6.75 6.66 -18.08
CA LYS A 18 -7.20 7.81 -18.88
C LYS A 18 -8.39 8.56 -18.26
N ASP A 19 -9.18 7.89 -17.43
CA ASP A 19 -10.31 8.46 -16.69
C ASP A 19 -9.89 9.22 -15.41
N GLY A 20 -8.58 9.31 -15.12
CA GLY A 20 -8.04 9.97 -13.93
C GLY A 20 -8.02 9.11 -12.67
N THR A 21 -8.53 7.88 -12.71
CA THR A 21 -8.50 6.96 -11.57
C THR A 21 -7.15 6.24 -11.47
N ALA A 22 -6.74 5.91 -10.25
CA ALA A 22 -5.54 5.12 -9.98
C ALA A 22 -5.86 4.03 -8.96
N PRO A 23 -5.25 2.84 -9.09
CA PRO A 23 -5.45 1.79 -8.10
C PRO A 23 -4.80 2.18 -6.76
N ILE A 24 -5.49 1.86 -5.66
CA ILE A 24 -4.95 1.92 -4.31
C ILE A 24 -4.22 0.61 -4.04
N MET A 25 -2.96 0.71 -3.61
CA MET A 25 -2.13 -0.40 -3.22
C MET A 25 -2.11 -0.51 -1.70
N GLY A 26 -2.33 -1.71 -1.18
CA GLY A 26 -2.05 -2.06 0.22
C GLY A 26 -0.71 -2.80 0.30
N ARG A 27 0.20 -2.33 1.15
CA ARG A 27 1.42 -3.07 1.51
C ARG A 27 1.33 -3.45 2.97
N ILE A 28 1.37 -4.75 3.23
CA ILE A 28 1.47 -5.34 4.55
C ILE A 28 2.91 -5.77 4.75
N THR A 29 3.56 -5.28 5.80
CA THR A 29 4.89 -5.71 6.22
C THR A 29 4.70 -6.44 7.53
N VAL A 30 5.03 -7.73 7.58
CA VAL A 30 4.98 -8.52 8.81
C VAL A 30 6.40 -8.57 9.38
N ASP A 31 6.56 -8.10 10.61
CA ASP A 31 7.83 -8.16 11.32
C ASP A 31 7.93 -9.55 11.94
N GLY A 32 8.72 -10.42 11.31
CA GLY A 32 8.96 -11.76 11.83
C GLY A 32 10.03 -11.73 12.92
N THR A 33 9.68 -11.37 14.16
CA THR A 33 10.15 -11.93 15.45
C THR A 33 9.43 -11.25 16.62
#